data_AF-W7YN89-F1
#
_entry.id   AF-W7YN89-F1
#
_cell.length_a   1.000
_cell.length_b   1.000
_cell.length_c   1.000
_cell.angle_alpha   90.00
_cell.angle_beta   90.00
_cell.angle_gamma   90.00
#
_symmetry.space_group_name_H-M   'P 1'
#
loop_
_entity.id
_entity.type
_entity.pdbx_description
1 polymer ?
#
loop_
_entity_poly.entity_id
_entity_poly.type
_entity_poly.pdbx_seq_one_letter_code
_entity_poly.pdbx_strand_id
1 'polypeptide(L)'
;MEILYCTLFLSALTAVVIIDAFFLGIVVKPAYFFDARYFIPITGMVLGNSLNHNIVGLSTYFKSLTEKKELYFFLLTNTKDNKFCLRPFITEAIMRGLNPMVANMTVVGLISIPGMMTGQLLGGIDPVAAVKYQIMIMLAMFTGSTLNLFLSILFSNRFIFDKYQRLKKEVIKHG
;
A
#
# COMPACT_ATOMS: atom_id res chain seq x y z
N MET A 1 10.22 6.92 -19.35
CA MET A 1 9.56 5.66 -18.92
C MET A 1 10.39 4.92 -17.87
N GLU A 2 11.67 4.61 -18.10
CA GLU A 2 12.52 3.94 -17.10
C GLU A 2 12.67 4.71 -15.77
N ILE A 3 12.74 6.04 -15.84
CA ILE A 3 12.84 6.89 -14.64
C ILE A 3 11.56 6.84 -13.79
N LEU A 4 10.38 6.68 -14.44
CA LEU A 4 9.10 6.58 -13.73
C LEU A 4 8.99 5.24 -13.01
N TYR A 5 9.33 4.14 -13.69
CA TYR A 5 9.39 2.81 -13.09
C TYR A 5 10.43 2.73 -11.96
N CYS A 6 11.63 3.30 -12.16
CA CYS A 6 12.66 3.37 -11.11
C CYS A 6 12.18 4.18 -9.90
N THR A 7 11.48 5.30 -10.11
CA THR A 7 11.01 6.13 -9.00
C THR A 7 9.88 5.44 -8.23
N LEU A 8 8.98 4.71 -8.91
CA LEU A 8 7.94 3.90 -8.29
C LEU A 8 8.51 2.70 -7.54
N PHE A 9 9.50 2.03 -8.11
CA PHE A 9 10.20 0.92 -7.46
C PHE A 9 10.97 1.40 -6.22
N LEU A 10 11.65 2.55 -6.33
CA LEU A 10 12.40 3.16 -5.23
C LEU A 10 11.47 3.70 -4.13
N SER A 11 10.29 4.25 -4.48
CA SER A 11 9.28 4.66 -3.49
C SER A 11 8.66 3.45 -2.78
N ALA A 12 8.38 2.37 -3.51
CA ALA A 12 7.89 1.13 -2.92
C ALA A 12 8.94 0.49 -1.99
N LEU A 13 10.22 0.44 -2.41
CA LEU A 13 11.32 -0.05 -1.58
C LEU A 13 11.50 0.77 -0.31
N THR A 14 11.57 2.10 -0.43
CA THR A 14 11.76 2.98 0.73
C THR A 14 10.59 2.92 1.69
N ALA A 15 9.35 2.90 1.19
CA ALA A 15 8.18 2.74 2.04
C ALA A 15 8.19 1.39 2.76
N VAL A 16 8.45 0.29 2.05
CA VAL A 16 8.51 -1.03 2.69
C VAL A 16 9.63 -1.11 3.72
N VAL A 17 10.82 -0.56 3.44
CA VAL A 17 11.92 -0.51 4.42
C VAL A 17 11.53 0.29 5.66
N ILE A 18 10.85 1.43 5.50
CA ILE A 18 10.36 2.25 6.62
C ILE A 18 9.31 1.49 7.45
N ILE A 19 8.41 0.78 6.78
CA ILE A 19 7.32 0.02 7.41
C ILE A 19 7.86 -1.20 8.13
N ASP A 20 8.73 -1.99 7.49
CA ASP A 20 9.39 -3.13 8.12
C ASP A 20 10.22 -2.68 9.31
N ALA A 21 10.99 -1.59 9.18
CA ALA A 21 11.76 -1.03 10.30
C ALA A 21 10.85 -0.58 11.46
N PHE A 22 9.69 0.04 11.16
CA PHE A 22 8.74 0.46 12.18
C PHE A 22 8.04 -0.74 12.85
N PHE A 23 7.60 -1.73 12.07
CA PHE A 23 6.86 -2.88 12.61
C PHE A 23 7.74 -3.88 13.34
N LEU A 24 8.89 -4.27 12.76
CA LEU A 24 9.85 -5.14 13.42
C LEU A 24 10.51 -4.45 14.62
N GLY A 25 10.79 -3.15 14.53
CA GLY A 25 11.47 -2.40 15.57
C GLY A 25 10.59 -2.01 16.76
N ILE A 26 9.37 -1.54 16.51
CA ILE A 26 8.53 -0.90 17.55
C ILE A 26 7.36 -1.79 17.97
N VAL A 27 6.72 -2.49 17.02
CA VAL A 27 5.44 -3.18 17.28
C VAL A 27 5.63 -4.62 17.71
N VAL A 28 6.47 -5.38 17.00
CA VAL A 28 6.66 -6.81 17.30
C VAL A 28 7.52 -7.00 18.56
N LYS A 29 8.49 -6.11 18.81
CA LYS A 29 9.48 -6.22 19.90
C LYS A 29 9.85 -7.68 20.22
N PRO A 30 10.26 -8.47 19.22
CA PRO A 30 10.63 -9.84 19.51
C PRO A 30 11.86 -9.82 20.42
N ALA A 31 11.96 -10.77 21.36
CA ALA A 31 13.17 -10.93 22.18
C ALA A 31 14.44 -11.14 21.32
N TYR A 32 14.26 -11.50 20.04
CA TYR A 32 15.27 -11.56 18.98
C TYR A 32 14.74 -10.94 17.68
N PHE A 33 15.42 -9.92 17.16
CA PHE A 33 15.05 -9.19 15.92
C PHE A 33 15.03 -10.05 14.64
N PHE A 34 15.60 -11.26 14.67
CA PHE A 34 15.83 -12.12 13.50
C PHE A 34 15.28 -13.54 13.65
N ASP A 35 14.23 -13.75 14.44
CA ASP A 35 13.59 -15.07 14.43
C ASP A 35 12.91 -15.31 13.07
N ALA A 36 13.53 -16.20 12.28
CA ALA A 36 13.16 -16.50 10.91
C ALA A 36 11.68 -16.93 10.77
N ARG A 37 11.08 -17.49 11.84
CA ARG A 37 9.67 -17.91 11.85
C ARG A 37 8.70 -16.74 11.73
N TYR A 38 9.11 -15.55 12.14
CA TYR A 38 8.31 -14.33 12.07
C TYR A 38 8.81 -13.40 10.98
N PHE A 39 10.13 -13.22 10.87
CA PHE A 39 10.74 -12.29 9.94
C PHE A 39 10.40 -12.62 8.47
N ILE A 40 10.61 -13.87 8.06
CA ILE A 40 10.40 -14.30 6.66
C ILE A 40 8.95 -14.05 6.21
N PRO A 41 7.92 -14.54 6.93
CA PRO A 41 6.54 -14.32 6.52
C PRO A 41 6.08 -12.86 6.68
N ILE A 42 6.53 -12.13 7.69
CA ILE A 42 6.16 -10.71 7.87
C ILE A 42 6.72 -9.89 6.72
N THR A 43 8.03 -9.92 6.51
CA THR A 43 8.68 -9.16 5.44
C THR A 43 8.16 -9.59 4.07
N GLY A 44 7.98 -10.90 3.83
CA GLY A 44 7.43 -11.41 2.57
C GLY A 44 5.99 -10.97 2.31
N MET A 45 5.09 -11.08 3.30
CA MET A 45 3.69 -10.69 3.15
C MET A 45 3.53 -9.17 3.08
N VAL A 46 4.30 -8.40 3.85
CA VAL A 46 4.29 -6.94 3.81
C VAL A 46 4.81 -6.46 2.47
N LEU A 47 5.96 -6.94 1.97
CA LEU A 47 6.47 -6.61 0.64
C LEU A 47 5.45 -6.95 -0.46
N GLY A 48 4.99 -8.21 -0.49
CA GLY A 48 4.12 -8.70 -1.56
C GLY A 48 2.78 -7.98 -1.61
N ASN A 49 2.10 -7.84 -0.47
CA ASN A 49 0.81 -7.13 -0.42
C ASN A 49 0.99 -5.64 -0.66
N SER A 50 2.01 -5.02 -0.05
CA SER A 50 2.25 -3.59 -0.24
C SER A 50 2.50 -3.25 -1.70
N LEU A 51 3.28 -4.05 -2.43
CA LEU A 51 3.49 -3.89 -3.87
C LEU A 51 2.19 -4.02 -4.67
N ASN A 52 1.40 -5.06 -4.38
CA ASN A 52 0.15 -5.31 -5.10
C ASN A 52 -0.85 -4.16 -4.90
N HIS A 53 -1.02 -3.71 -3.65
CA HIS A 53 -1.88 -2.58 -3.32
C HIS A 53 -1.36 -1.27 -3.92
N ASN A 54 -0.04 -1.07 -4.02
CA ASN A 54 0.56 0.10 -4.66
C ASN A 54 0.26 0.14 -6.16
N ILE A 55 0.43 -1.00 -6.85
CA ILE A 55 0.17 -1.12 -8.29
C ILE A 55 -1.30 -0.84 -8.59
N VAL A 56 -2.22 -1.47 -7.84
CA VAL A 56 -3.67 -1.27 -8.01
C VAL A 56 -4.08 0.17 -7.69
N GLY A 57 -3.54 0.75 -6.62
CA GLY A 57 -3.84 2.13 -6.24
C GLY A 57 -3.31 3.15 -7.26
N LEU A 58 -2.06 3.02 -7.72
CA LEU A 58 -1.48 3.92 -8.73
C LEU A 58 -2.15 3.79 -10.09
N SER A 59 -2.40 2.58 -10.57
CA SER A 59 -3.13 2.36 -11.82
C SER A 59 -4.53 2.97 -11.76
N THR A 60 -5.24 2.80 -10.63
CA THR A 60 -6.54 3.46 -10.40
C THR A 60 -6.39 4.98 -10.40
N TYR A 61 -5.36 5.53 -9.76
CA TYR A 61 -5.10 6.97 -9.72
C TYR A 61 -4.90 7.55 -11.12
N PHE A 62 -4.04 6.93 -11.94
CA PHE A 62 -3.80 7.36 -13.32
C PHE A 62 -5.01 7.21 -14.22
N LYS A 63 -5.75 6.10 -14.07
CA LYS A 63 -6.99 5.86 -14.79
C LYS A 63 -8.05 6.90 -14.45
N SER A 64 -8.30 7.14 -13.16
CA SER A 64 -9.26 8.17 -12.71
C SER A 64 -8.88 9.57 -13.20
N LEU A 65 -7.58 9.93 -13.18
CA LEU A 65 -7.10 11.20 -13.72
C LEU A 65 -7.27 11.32 -15.24
N THR A 66 -7.21 10.21 -15.97
CA THR A 66 -7.34 10.19 -17.44
C THR A 66 -8.80 10.20 -17.88
N GLU A 67 -9.65 9.42 -17.22
CA GLU A 67 -11.08 9.33 -17.51
C GLU A 67 -11.83 10.58 -17.03
N LYS A 68 -11.50 11.11 -15.84
CA LYS A 68 -12.17 12.27 -15.25
C LYS A 68 -11.34 13.56 -15.44
N LYS A 69 -10.72 13.74 -16.60
CA LYS A 69 -9.93 14.95 -16.93
C LYS A 69 -10.76 16.23 -16.81
N GLU A 70 -12.01 16.20 -17.24
CA GLU A 70 -12.89 17.38 -17.15
C GLU A 70 -13.15 17.79 -15.71
N LEU A 71 -13.36 16.81 -14.81
CA LEU A 71 -13.49 17.06 -13.37
C LEU A 71 -12.20 17.67 -12.79
N TYR A 72 -11.04 17.17 -13.21
CA TYR A 72 -9.75 17.71 -12.79
C TYR A 72 -9.58 19.17 -13.22
N PHE A 73 -9.87 19.50 -14.48
CA PHE A 73 -9.80 20.88 -14.97
C PHE A 73 -10.83 21.80 -14.31
N PHE A 74 -12.05 21.30 -14.05
CA PHE A 74 -13.08 22.03 -13.32
C PHE A 74 -12.67 22.37 -11.88
N LEU A 75 -12.05 21.42 -11.17
CA LEU A 75 -11.54 21.65 -9.82
C LEU A 75 -10.36 22.63 -9.83
N LEU A 76 -9.49 22.54 -10.83
CA LEU A 76 -8.33 23.44 -11.01
C LEU A 76 -8.75 24.89 -11.27
N THR A 77 -9.86 25.11 -11.99
CA THR A 77 -10.39 26.46 -12.21
C THR A 77 -11.16 27.00 -11.01
N ASN A 78 -11.82 26.13 -10.23
CA ASN A 78 -12.55 26.53 -9.02
C ASN A 78 -11.66 26.72 -7.78
N THR A 79 -10.51 26.04 -7.71
CA THR A 79 -9.69 25.99 -6.51
C THR A 79 -8.24 26.41 -6.81
N LYS A 80 -7.72 27.41 -6.09
CA LYS A 80 -6.30 27.82 -6.19
C LYS A 80 -5.31 26.80 -5.60
N ASP A 81 -5.78 25.79 -4.87
CA ASP A 81 -4.95 24.79 -4.20
C ASP A 81 -5.01 23.42 -4.90
N ASN A 82 -3.89 23.03 -5.49
CA ASN A 82 -3.69 21.74 -6.18
C ASN A 82 -3.95 20.53 -5.27
N LYS A 83 -3.66 20.66 -3.96
CA LYS A 83 -3.84 19.55 -3.02
C LYS A 83 -5.31 19.19 -2.88
N PHE A 84 -6.20 20.18 -2.97
CA PHE A 84 -7.65 19.97 -2.90
C PHE A 84 -8.21 19.36 -4.18
N CYS A 85 -7.66 19.72 -5.34
CA CYS A 85 -8.08 19.17 -6.64
C CYS A 85 -7.82 17.66 -6.75
N LEU A 86 -6.74 17.18 -6.12
CA LEU A 86 -6.32 15.78 -6.21
C LEU A 86 -6.96 14.87 -5.15
N ARG A 87 -7.51 15.43 -4.06
CA ARG A 87 -8.17 14.67 -2.98
C ARG A 87 -9.13 13.57 -3.47
N PRO A 88 -10.11 13.83 -4.36
CA PRO A 88 -11.05 12.80 -4.78
C PRO A 88 -10.37 11.63 -5.53
N PHE A 89 -9.35 11.94 -6.33
CA PHE A 89 -8.58 10.93 -7.07
C PHE A 89 -7.71 10.08 -6.14
N ILE A 90 -7.06 10.72 -5.16
CA ILE A 90 -6.26 10.03 -4.13
C ILE A 90 -7.14 9.13 -3.27
N THR A 91 -8.31 9.62 -2.88
CA THR A 91 -9.27 8.85 -2.06
C THR A 91 -9.74 7.61 -2.81
N GLU A 92 -10.11 7.76 -4.10
CA GLU A 92 -10.53 6.62 -4.93
C GLU A 92 -9.41 5.59 -5.09
N ALA A 93 -8.17 6.04 -5.32
CA ALA A 93 -7.00 5.18 -5.40
C ALA A 93 -6.74 4.38 -4.12
N ILE A 94 -6.83 5.04 -2.96
CA ILE A 94 -6.67 4.40 -1.64
C ILE A 94 -7.77 3.38 -1.40
N MET A 95 -9.04 3.74 -1.65
CA MET A 95 -10.17 2.84 -1.46
C MET A 95 -10.03 1.59 -2.34
N ARG A 96 -9.73 1.76 -3.63
CA ARG A 96 -9.58 0.60 -4.54
C ARG A 96 -8.35 -0.24 -4.22
N GLY A 97 -7.25 0.38 -3.80
CA GLY A 97 -6.03 -0.32 -3.41
C GLY A 97 -6.20 -1.16 -2.14
N LEU A 98 -6.93 -0.66 -1.13
CA LEU A 98 -7.03 -1.32 0.18
C LEU A 98 -8.28 -2.18 0.36
N ASN A 99 -9.34 -1.99 -0.44
CA ASN A 99 -10.56 -2.79 -0.35
C ASN A 99 -10.34 -4.32 -0.37
N PRO A 100 -9.49 -4.88 -1.26
CA PRO A 100 -9.24 -6.33 -1.28
C PRO A 100 -8.65 -6.81 0.05
N MET A 101 -7.78 -6.00 0.65
CA MET A 101 -7.17 -6.30 1.93
C MET A 101 -8.20 -6.36 3.05
N VAL A 102 -9.05 -5.33 3.16
CA VAL A 102 -10.11 -5.26 4.18
C VAL A 102 -11.10 -6.41 4.01
N ALA A 103 -11.48 -6.73 2.76
CA ALA A 103 -12.37 -7.86 2.47
C ALA A 103 -11.78 -9.18 2.96
N ASN A 104 -10.49 -9.44 2.67
CA ASN A 104 -9.80 -10.63 3.17
C ASN A 104 -9.75 -10.65 4.71
N MET A 105 -9.47 -9.51 5.35
CA MET A 105 -9.39 -9.43 6.81
C MET A 105 -10.72 -9.74 7.49
N THR A 106 -11.85 -9.33 6.91
CA THR A 106 -13.20 -9.59 7.45
C THR A 106 -13.58 -11.08 7.41
N VAL A 107 -13.05 -11.81 6.42
CA VAL A 107 -13.38 -13.21 6.16
C VAL A 107 -12.48 -14.17 6.97
N VAL A 108 -11.30 -13.70 7.37
CA VAL A 108 -10.37 -14.42 8.25
C VAL A 108 -11.00 -14.65 9.62
N GLY A 109 -10.97 -15.90 10.08
CA GLY A 109 -11.59 -16.33 11.34
C GLY A 109 -13.08 -16.70 11.22
N LEU A 110 -13.77 -16.25 10.17
CA LEU A 110 -15.16 -16.62 9.88
C LEU A 110 -15.25 -17.91 9.05
N ILE A 111 -14.47 -17.99 7.98
CA ILE A 111 -14.43 -19.18 7.10
C ILE A 111 -13.02 -19.67 6.78
N SER A 112 -12.01 -18.81 6.94
CA SER A 112 -10.65 -19.12 6.52
C SER A 112 -9.66 -18.91 7.66
N ILE A 113 -8.90 -19.96 7.97
CA ILE A 113 -7.69 -19.86 8.79
C ILE A 113 -6.52 -19.64 7.84
N PRO A 114 -5.79 -18.51 7.96
CA PRO A 114 -4.63 -18.23 7.11
C PRO A 114 -3.62 -19.37 7.13
N GLY A 115 -3.03 -19.70 5.98
CA GLY A 115 -2.14 -20.86 5.85
C GLY A 115 -0.96 -20.86 6.83
N MET A 116 -0.41 -19.69 7.15
CA MET A 116 0.64 -19.55 8.17
C MET A 116 0.13 -19.91 9.57
N MET A 117 -1.08 -19.45 9.94
CA MET A 117 -1.69 -19.78 11.22
C MET A 117 -2.02 -21.28 11.31
N THR A 118 -2.54 -21.88 10.24
CA THR A 118 -2.75 -23.35 10.18
C THR A 118 -1.43 -24.11 10.33
N GLY A 119 -0.35 -23.65 9.68
CA GLY A 119 0.98 -24.24 9.83
C GLY A 119 1.53 -24.15 11.25
N GLN A 120 1.31 -23.02 11.95
CA GLN A 120 1.68 -22.85 13.35
C GLN A 120 0.88 -23.77 14.28
N LEU A 121 -0.42 -23.92 14.04
CA LEU A 121 -1.29 -24.83 14.77
C LEU A 121 -0.86 -26.29 14.60
N LEU A 122 -0.60 -26.72 13.35
CA LEU A 122 -0.10 -28.07 13.06
C LEU A 122 1.30 -28.30 13.61
N GLY A 123 2.12 -27.25 13.73
CA GLY A 123 3.44 -27.26 14.35
C GLY A 123 3.43 -27.31 15.88
N GLY A 124 2.27 -27.40 16.52
CA GLY A 124 2.12 -27.53 17.97
C GLY A 124 2.24 -26.21 18.75
N ILE A 125 2.15 -25.05 18.08
CA ILE A 125 2.08 -23.75 18.76
C ILE A 125 0.69 -23.59 19.38
N ASP A 126 0.63 -23.02 20.59
CA ASP A 126 -0.61 -22.68 21.27
C ASP A 126 -1.57 -21.90 20.34
N PRO A 127 -2.83 -22.36 20.16
CA PRO A 127 -3.81 -21.66 19.32
C PRO A 127 -4.02 -20.19 19.69
N VAL A 128 -4.00 -19.87 20.97
CA VAL A 128 -4.18 -18.49 21.44
C VAL A 128 -3.01 -17.62 21.02
N ALA A 129 -1.79 -18.16 21.03
CA ALA A 129 -0.61 -17.46 20.54
C ALA A 129 -0.67 -17.27 19.03
N ALA A 130 -0.99 -18.32 18.26
CA ALA A 130 -1.07 -18.27 16.80
C ALA A 130 -2.07 -17.21 16.30
N VAL A 131 -3.27 -17.14 16.92
CA VAL A 131 -4.28 -16.13 16.59
C VAL A 131 -3.79 -14.71 16.89
N LYS A 132 -3.17 -14.49 18.07
CA LYS A 132 -2.64 -13.16 18.44
C LYS A 132 -1.62 -12.66 17.44
N TYR A 133 -0.68 -13.52 17.05
CA TYR A 133 0.34 -13.16 16.05
C TYR A 133 -0.30 -12.87 14.68
N GLN A 134 -1.27 -13.68 14.25
CA GLN A 134 -1.95 -13.44 12.98
C GLN A 134 -2.65 -12.07 12.94
N ILE A 135 -3.35 -11.68 14.01
CA ILE A 135 -3.99 -10.36 14.13
C ILE A 135 -2.94 -9.24 14.09
N MET A 136 -1.80 -9.40 14.78
CA MET A 136 -0.70 -8.43 14.74
C MET A 136 -0.17 -8.23 13.33
N ILE A 137 0.05 -9.32 12.58
CA ILE A 137 0.54 -9.28 11.19
C ILE A 137 -0.49 -8.61 10.28
N MET A 138 -1.77 -8.92 10.46
CA MET A 138 -2.84 -8.29 9.69
C MET A 138 -2.86 -6.77 9.89
N LEU A 139 -2.77 -6.29 11.13
CA LEU A 139 -2.67 -4.85 11.42
C LEU A 139 -1.39 -4.23 10.84
N ALA A 140 -0.28 -4.98 10.85
CA ALA A 140 0.99 -4.57 10.24
C ALA A 140 0.87 -4.31 8.76
N MET A 141 0.32 -5.28 8.05
CA MET A 141 0.15 -5.19 6.62
C MET A 141 -0.81 -4.05 6.26
N PHE A 142 -1.85 -3.81 7.07
CA PHE A 142 -2.87 -2.80 6.77
C PHE A 142 -2.31 -1.39 6.88
N THR A 143 -1.70 -1.10 8.03
CA THR A 143 -1.04 0.18 8.29
C THR A 143 0.12 0.42 7.33
N GLY A 144 0.93 -0.62 7.07
CA GLY A 144 2.01 -0.60 6.10
C GLY A 144 1.53 -0.31 4.68
N SER A 145 0.61 -1.10 4.16
CA SER A 145 0.09 -0.91 2.79
C SER A 145 -0.56 0.46 2.62
N THR A 146 -1.28 0.95 3.64
CA THR A 146 -1.90 2.28 3.63
C THR A 146 -0.85 3.40 3.56
N LEU A 147 0.16 3.35 4.44
CA LEU A 147 1.25 4.33 4.45
C LEU A 147 2.03 4.29 3.14
N ASN A 148 2.39 3.11 2.64
CA ASN A 148 3.10 2.95 1.39
C ASN A 148 2.31 3.55 0.21
N LEU A 149 1.03 3.23 0.10
CA LEU A 149 0.19 3.77 -0.96
C LEU A 149 0.10 5.30 -0.87
N PHE A 150 -0.04 5.84 0.33
CA PHE A 150 -0.05 7.29 0.55
C PHE A 150 1.28 7.96 0.15
N LEU A 151 2.42 7.40 0.56
CA LEU A 151 3.76 7.86 0.23
C LEU A 151 4.03 7.77 -1.28
N SER A 152 3.69 6.66 -1.93
CA SER A 152 3.81 6.49 -3.38
C SER A 152 2.97 7.53 -4.13
N ILE A 153 1.74 7.79 -3.69
CA ILE A 153 0.90 8.84 -4.30
C ILE A 153 1.55 10.23 -4.13
N LEU A 154 2.08 10.56 -2.94
CA LEU A 154 2.76 11.84 -2.71
C LEU A 154 4.01 12.02 -3.58
N PHE A 155 4.84 10.98 -3.69
CA PHE A 155 6.04 11.00 -4.54
C PHE A 155 5.67 11.08 -6.02
N SER A 156 4.70 10.28 -6.45
CA SER A 156 4.20 10.27 -7.82
C SER A 156 3.61 11.63 -8.19
N ASN A 157 2.83 12.25 -7.30
CA ASN A 157 2.29 13.60 -7.48
C ASN A 157 3.40 14.65 -7.70
N ARG A 158 4.54 14.54 -7.00
CA ARG A 158 5.68 15.46 -7.18
C ARG A 158 6.38 15.32 -8.54
N PHE A 159 6.20 14.19 -9.24
CA PHE A 159 6.86 13.87 -10.51
C PHE A 159 5.93 13.95 -11.74
N ILE A 160 4.63 13.72 -11.56
CA ILE A 160 3.61 13.74 -12.63
C ILE A 160 3.30 15.17 -13.10
N PHE A 161 3.33 16.13 -12.17
CA PHE A 161 3.01 17.52 -12.47
C PHE A 161 4.26 18.29 -12.89
N ASP A 162 4.24 18.84 -14.10
CA ASP A 162 5.24 19.78 -14.57
C ASP A 162 5.11 21.13 -13.84
N LYS A 163 6.10 22.03 -13.97
CA LYS A 163 6.13 23.38 -13.36
C LYS A 163 4.87 24.23 -13.65
N TYR A 164 4.07 23.82 -14.63
CA TYR A 164 2.82 24.43 -15.08
C TYR A 164 1.54 23.65 -14.70
N GLN A 165 1.60 22.72 -13.72
CA GLN A 165 0.43 21.94 -13.26
C GLN A 165 -0.26 21.11 -14.35
N ARG A 166 0.44 20.86 -15.48
CA ARG A 166 -0.03 19.99 -16.56
C ARG A 166 0.44 18.56 -16.27
N LEU A 167 -0.50 17.62 -16.37
CA LEU A 167 -0.20 16.19 -16.40
C LEU A 167 0.75 15.92 -17.57
N LYS A 168 1.97 15.45 -17.30
CA LYS A 168 2.93 15.11 -18.35
C LYS A 168 2.29 14.07 -19.30
N LYS A 169 2.14 14.45 -20.58
CA LYS A 169 1.54 13.61 -21.64
C LYS A 169 2.25 12.27 -21.84
N GLU A 170 3.49 12.13 -21.39
CA GLU A 170 4.27 10.88 -21.44
C GLU A 170 3.66 9.75 -20.60
N VAL A 171 2.91 10.06 -19.54
CA VAL A 171 2.29 9.04 -18.67
C VAL A 171 0.96 8.52 -19.24
N ILE A 172 0.30 9.30 -20.11
CA ILE A 172 -1.01 8.96 -20.69
C ILE A 172 -0.89 7.93 -21.82
N LYS A 173 0.30 7.74 -22.40
CA LYS A 173 0.44 6.92 -23.62
C LYS A 173 0.39 5.41 -23.38
N HIS A 174 0.53 4.93 -22.14
CA HIS A 174 0.65 3.50 -21.80
C HIS A 174 -0.17 3.10 -20.55
N GLY A 175 -1.14 3.91 -20.15
CA GLY A 175 -2.10 3.58 -19.07
C GLY A 175 -3.27 2.76 -19.57
#